data_AF-A0A3R5V8P4-F1
#
_entry.id   AF-A0A3R5V8P4-F1
#
_cell.length_a   1.000
_cell.length_b   1.000
_cell.length_c   1.000
_cell.angle_alpha   90.00
_cell.angle_beta   90.00
_cell.angle_gamma   90.00
#
_symmetry.space_group_name_H-M   'P 1'
#
loop_
_entity.id
_entity.type
_entity.pdbx_description
1 polymer ?
#
loop_
_entity_poly.entity_id
_entity_poly.type
_entity_poly.pdbx_seq_one_letter_code
_entity_poly.pdbx_strand_id
1 'polypeptide(L)'
;MNKNFLIEQCRRLDVIHQKESYELTQEGLDTKWLLVHNNGHKQLIDEFVNLLEETEETDRKVLKKWLKKIIRLSNEVISDLDKKYNNFKNDEDMSKEDEEVYHRNDGVLCIAYTLINIIDKKRYIAKLYRQK
;
A
#
# COMPACT_ATOMS: atom_id res chain seq x y z
N MET A 1 18.00 -7.98 10.50
CA MET A 1 17.92 -7.14 9.27
C MET A 1 18.02 -5.71 9.73
N ASN A 2 18.74 -4.84 9.02
CA ASN A 2 18.98 -3.49 9.54
C ASN A 2 17.72 -2.63 9.45
N LYS A 3 17.30 -2.00 10.55
CA LYS A 3 16.20 -1.02 10.62
C LYS A 3 16.36 0.09 9.56
N ASN A 4 17.55 0.67 9.47
CA ASN A 4 17.88 1.72 8.51
C ASN A 4 17.76 1.23 7.06
N PHE A 5 18.03 -0.06 6.80
CA PHE A 5 17.79 -0.63 5.48
C PHE A 5 16.30 -0.61 5.14
N LEU A 6 15.42 -1.06 6.04
CA LEU A 6 13.98 -1.07 5.80
C LEU A 6 13.41 0.35 5.65
N ILE A 7 13.84 1.29 6.50
CA ILE A 7 13.43 2.70 6.40
C ILE A 7 13.84 3.26 5.04
N GLU A 8 15.06 2.98 4.57
CA GLU A 8 15.51 3.44 3.24
C GLU A 8 14.72 2.78 2.10
N GLN A 9 14.29 1.52 2.23
CA GLN A 9 13.40 0.89 1.26
C GLN A 9 12.02 1.57 1.24
N CYS A 10 11.47 1.91 2.41
CA CYS A 10 10.20 2.64 2.55
C CYS A 10 10.30 4.03 1.91
N ARG A 11 11.37 4.78 2.18
CA ARG A 11 11.61 6.10 1.58
C ARG A 11 11.65 6.03 0.05
N ARG A 12 12.25 4.98 -0.52
CA ARG A 12 12.31 4.81 -1.98
C ARG A 12 10.95 4.47 -2.59
N LEU A 13 10.16 3.62 -1.92
CA LEU A 13 8.78 3.35 -2.33
C LEU A 13 7.96 4.64 -2.31
N ASP A 14 8.05 5.42 -1.23
CA ASP A 14 7.32 6.67 -1.08
C ASP A 14 7.64 7.66 -2.23
N VAL A 15 8.92 7.84 -2.57
CA VAL A 15 9.34 8.69 -3.69
C VAL A 15 8.77 8.20 -5.04
N ILE A 16 8.74 6.88 -5.28
CA ILE A 16 8.19 6.31 -6.51
C ILE A 16 6.68 6.61 -6.60
N HIS A 17 5.93 6.34 -5.53
CA HIS A 17 4.48 6.55 -5.53
C HIS A 17 4.08 8.02 -5.52
N GLN A 18 4.86 8.90 -4.89
CA GLN A 18 4.65 10.35 -4.99
C GLN A 18 4.84 10.85 -6.42
N LYS A 19 5.86 10.34 -7.12
CA LYS A 19 6.10 10.70 -8.52
C LYS A 19 4.95 10.22 -9.41
N GLU A 20 4.51 8.98 -9.24
CA GLU A 20 3.36 8.41 -9.96
C GLU A 20 2.09 9.23 -9.69
N SER A 21 1.78 9.52 -8.43
CA SER A 21 0.64 10.37 -8.08
C SER A 21 0.72 11.76 -8.72
N TYR A 22 1.91 12.38 -8.73
CA TYR A 22 2.10 13.67 -9.40
C TYR A 22 1.80 13.58 -10.90
N GLU A 23 2.32 12.57 -11.59
CA GLU A 23 2.06 12.33 -13.02
C GLU A 23 0.55 12.12 -13.27
N LEU A 24 -0.12 11.31 -12.44
CA LEU A 24 -1.55 11.04 -12.56
C LEU A 24 -2.42 12.28 -12.35
N THR A 25 -2.03 13.22 -11.47
CA THR A 25 -2.77 14.48 -11.33
C THR A 25 -2.75 15.34 -12.60
N GLN A 26 -1.79 15.12 -13.50
CA GLN A 26 -1.74 15.79 -14.80
C GLN A 26 -2.63 15.09 -15.85
N GLU A 27 -3.04 13.83 -15.62
CA GLU A 27 -3.69 12.97 -16.63
C GLU A 27 -5.23 12.92 -16.61
N GLY A 28 -5.93 13.73 -15.81
CA GLY A 28 -7.39 13.87 -15.87
C GLY A 28 -8.20 12.92 -14.95
N LEU A 29 -9.51 12.79 -15.18
CA LEU A 29 -10.45 12.17 -14.22
C LEU A 29 -10.37 10.62 -14.14
N ASP A 30 -9.98 9.95 -15.22
CA ASP A 30 -9.99 8.48 -15.32
C ASP A 30 -8.95 7.79 -14.41
N THR A 31 -8.03 8.57 -13.83
CA THR A 31 -6.96 8.10 -12.93
C THR A 31 -7.27 8.35 -11.45
N LYS A 32 -8.46 8.85 -11.10
CA LYS A 32 -8.81 9.18 -9.71
C LYS A 32 -8.69 7.99 -8.76
N TRP A 33 -9.07 6.80 -9.20
CA TRP A 33 -8.95 5.58 -8.38
C TRP A 33 -7.48 5.24 -8.06
N LEU A 34 -6.54 5.51 -8.99
CA LEU A 34 -5.10 5.32 -8.76
C LEU A 34 -4.57 6.29 -7.71
N LEU A 35 -5.08 7.52 -7.64
CA LEU A 35 -4.70 8.47 -6.59
C LEU A 35 -5.14 7.95 -5.21
N VAL A 36 -6.34 7.41 -5.10
CA VAL A 36 -6.84 6.78 -3.86
C VAL A 36 -6.03 5.54 -3.49
N HIS A 37 -5.72 4.70 -4.48
CA HIS A 37 -4.85 3.54 -4.31
C HIS A 37 -3.46 3.95 -3.78
N ASN A 38 -2.85 4.99 -4.36
CA ASN A 38 -1.57 5.53 -3.91
C ASN A 38 -1.63 6.16 -2.51
N ASN A 39 -2.78 6.70 -2.09
CA ASN A 39 -2.96 7.11 -0.69
C ASN A 39 -2.91 5.90 0.25
N GLY A 40 -3.46 4.75 -0.16
CA GLY A 40 -3.30 3.47 0.55
C GLY A 40 -1.83 3.03 0.65
N HIS A 41 -1.05 3.24 -0.42
CA HIS A 41 0.41 3.03 -0.38
C HIS A 41 1.08 3.86 0.71
N LYS A 42 0.81 5.17 0.68
CA LYS A 42 1.40 6.14 1.61
C LYS A 42 1.06 5.81 3.06
N GLN A 43 -0.22 5.54 3.33
CA GLN A 43 -0.70 5.18 4.66
C GLN A 43 0.11 4.02 5.25
N LEU A 44 0.20 2.89 4.53
CA LEU A 44 0.89 1.72 5.07
C LEU A 44 2.41 1.94 5.21
N ILE A 45 3.02 2.71 4.29
CA ILE A 45 4.44 3.08 4.40
C ILE A 45 4.68 3.85 5.70
N ASP A 46 3.86 4.86 5.99
CA ASP A 46 4.02 5.70 7.19
C ASP A 46 3.79 4.90 8.47
N GLU A 47 2.72 4.09 8.52
CA GLU A 47 2.45 3.20 9.66
C GLU A 47 3.62 2.21 9.90
N PHE A 48 4.19 1.65 8.83
CA PHE A 48 5.31 0.72 8.95
C PHE A 48 6.61 1.41 9.37
N VAL A 49 6.87 2.64 8.91
CA VAL A 49 8.01 3.44 9.37
C VAL A 49 7.87 3.76 10.86
N ASN A 50 6.68 4.20 11.30
CA ASN A 50 6.42 4.47 12.72
C ASN A 50 6.65 3.22 13.58
N LEU A 51 6.15 2.05 13.15
CA LEU A 51 6.42 0.77 13.82
C LEU A 51 7.92 0.47 13.93
N LEU A 52 8.68 0.73 12.86
CA LEU A 52 10.12 0.54 12.87
C LEU A 52 10.79 1.51 13.84
N GLU A 53 10.37 2.77 13.87
CA GLU A 53 10.93 3.82 14.73
C GLU A 53 10.70 3.53 16.22
N GLU A 54 9.50 3.09 16.60
CA GLU A 54 9.10 2.73 17.96
C GLU A 54 9.75 1.44 18.48
N THR A 55 10.29 0.60 17.61
CA THR A 55 10.93 -0.67 18.00
C THR A 55 12.46 -0.55 18.05
N GLU A 56 13.07 -1.08 19.11
CA GLU A 56 14.54 -1.16 19.25
C GLU A 56 15.13 -2.22 18.33
N GLU A 57 14.47 -3.37 18.21
CA GLU A 57 14.92 -4.51 17.41
C GLU A 57 13.96 -4.89 16.27
N THR A 58 14.53 -5.20 15.11
CA THR A 58 13.79 -5.55 13.89
C THR A 58 13.64 -7.07 13.74
N ASP A 59 12.72 -7.69 14.48
CA ASP A 59 12.37 -9.10 14.28
C ASP A 59 11.49 -9.28 13.03
N ARG A 60 12.02 -10.00 12.04
CA ARG A 60 11.32 -10.33 10.79
C ARG A 60 9.99 -11.04 11.02
N LYS A 61 9.90 -11.92 12.01
CA LYS A 61 8.67 -12.67 12.30
C LYS A 61 7.59 -11.73 12.82
N VAL A 62 7.96 -10.79 13.69
CA VAL A 62 7.05 -9.77 14.24
C VAL A 62 6.54 -8.86 13.13
N LEU A 63 7.43 -8.29 12.31
CA LEU A 63 7.04 -7.44 11.19
C LEU A 63 6.13 -8.14 10.19
N LYS A 64 6.46 -9.39 9.82
CA LYS A 64 5.62 -10.19 8.92
C LYS A 64 4.27 -10.53 9.54
N LYS A 65 4.21 -10.79 10.85
CA LYS A 65 2.95 -11.05 11.55
C LYS A 65 2.05 -9.80 11.52
N TRP A 66 2.64 -8.63 11.74
CA TRP A 66 1.95 -7.35 11.64
C TRP A 66 1.40 -7.10 10.22
N LEU A 67 2.24 -7.23 9.19
CA LEU A 67 1.82 -7.09 7.79
C LEU A 67 0.73 -8.10 7.39
N LYS A 68 0.83 -9.36 7.83
CA LYS A 68 -0.21 -10.37 7.58
C LYS A 68 -1.55 -10.03 8.23
N LYS A 69 -1.53 -9.38 9.41
CA LYS A 69 -2.75 -8.91 10.06
C LYS A 69 -3.42 -7.83 9.21
N ILE A 70 -2.65 -6.88 8.68
CA ILE A 70 -3.16 -5.82 7.79
C ILE A 70 -3.72 -6.42 6.52
N ILE A 71 -2.98 -7.34 5.87
CA ILE A 71 -3.45 -8.05 4.68
C ILE A 71 -4.80 -8.71 4.92
N ARG A 72 -4.97 -9.39 6.05
CA ARG A 72 -6.25 -10.02 6.40
C ARG A 72 -7.37 -8.97 6.54
N LEU A 73 -7.13 -7.88 7.27
CA LEU A 73 -8.13 -6.85 7.50
C LEU A 73 -8.55 -6.15 6.21
N SER A 74 -7.61 -5.79 5.33
CA SER A 74 -7.92 -5.16 4.05
C SER A 74 -8.66 -6.09 3.10
N ASN A 75 -8.30 -7.39 3.06
CA ASN A 75 -9.05 -8.39 2.29
C ASN A 75 -10.47 -8.61 2.83
N GLU A 76 -10.68 -8.56 4.16
CA GLU A 76 -12.02 -8.64 4.76
C GLU A 76 -12.89 -7.46 4.28
N VAL A 77 -12.37 -6.24 4.31
CA VAL A 77 -13.07 -5.04 3.80
C VAL A 77 -13.41 -5.17 2.32
N ILE A 78 -12.42 -5.51 1.48
CA ILE A 78 -12.63 -5.68 0.03
C ILE A 78 -13.66 -6.77 -0.25
N SER A 79 -13.57 -7.91 0.43
CA SER A 79 -14.50 -9.03 0.25
C SER A 79 -15.93 -8.66 0.64
N ASP A 80 -16.11 -7.83 1.67
CA ASP A 80 -17.44 -7.40 2.09
C ASP A 80 -18.04 -6.39 1.10
N LEU A 81 -17.23 -5.52 0.51
CA LEU A 81 -17.64 -4.66 -0.61
C LEU A 81 -17.96 -5.49 -1.87
N ASP A 82 -17.11 -6.46 -2.22
CA ASP A 82 -17.38 -7.36 -3.35
C ASP A 82 -18.70 -8.10 -3.15
N LYS A 83 -18.99 -8.61 -1.94
CA LYS A 83 -20.29 -9.25 -1.65
C LYS A 83 -21.43 -8.24 -1.71
N LYS A 84 -21.21 -7.01 -1.25
CA LYS A 84 -22.22 -5.94 -1.25
C LYS A 84 -22.61 -5.52 -2.66
N TYR A 85 -21.73 -5.59 -3.65
CA TYR A 85 -22.05 -5.13 -5.00
C TYR A 85 -22.24 -6.27 -6.02
N ASN A 86 -21.55 -7.40 -5.86
CA ASN A 86 -21.66 -8.53 -6.80
C ASN A 86 -22.82 -9.50 -6.52
N ASN A 87 -23.41 -9.50 -5.32
CA ASN A 87 -24.55 -10.38 -5.00
C ASN A 87 -25.91 -9.75 -5.33
N PHE A 88 -25.95 -8.48 -5.72
CA PHE A 88 -27.19 -7.82 -6.13
C PHE A 88 -27.38 -8.03 -7.63
N LYS A 89 -28.57 -8.49 -8.02
CA LYS A 89 -28.93 -8.81 -9.42
C LYS A 89 -28.95 -7.61 -10.37
N ASN A 90 -28.77 -6.39 -9.87
CA ASN A 90 -29.17 -5.15 -10.54
C ASN A 90 -27.98 -4.22 -10.80
N ASP A 91 -26.83 -4.70 -11.29
CA ASP A 91 -25.72 -3.87 -11.80
C ASP A 91 -25.50 -2.55 -11.02
N GLU A 92 -25.57 -2.60 -9.69
CA GLU A 92 -25.52 -1.38 -8.88
C GLU A 92 -24.07 -0.93 -8.85
N ASP A 93 -23.81 0.21 -9.48
CA ASP A 93 -22.51 0.86 -9.42
C ASP A 93 -22.12 1.08 -7.96
N MET A 94 -20.84 0.83 -7.66
CA MET A 94 -20.31 1.07 -6.32
C MET A 94 -20.45 2.55 -5.96
N SER A 95 -20.85 2.86 -4.72
CA SER A 95 -20.91 4.26 -4.32
C SER A 95 -19.49 4.83 -4.26
N LYS A 96 -19.33 6.14 -4.47
CA LYS A 96 -18.01 6.79 -4.45
C LYS A 96 -17.27 6.55 -3.14
N GLU A 97 -17.99 6.58 -2.02
CA GLU A 97 -17.41 6.32 -0.70
C GLU A 97 -16.86 4.89 -0.59
N ASP A 98 -17.59 3.91 -1.12
CA ASP A 98 -17.17 2.51 -1.10
C ASP A 98 -16.05 2.24 -2.09
N GLU A 99 -16.07 2.87 -3.27
CA GLU A 99 -14.94 2.85 -4.24
C GLU A 99 -13.67 3.39 -3.58
N GLU A 100 -13.77 4.51 -2.85
CA GLU A 100 -12.62 5.07 -2.15
C GLU A 100 -12.06 4.12 -1.09
N VAL A 101 -12.94 3.47 -0.32
CA VAL A 101 -12.54 2.46 0.68
C VAL A 101 -11.91 1.25 0.00
N TYR A 102 -12.49 0.77 -1.10
CA TYR A 102 -11.99 -0.34 -1.88
C TYR A 102 -10.57 -0.09 -2.38
N HIS A 103 -10.39 0.98 -3.16
CA HIS A 103 -9.11 1.29 -3.80
C HIS A 103 -8.01 1.61 -2.78
N ARG A 104 -8.36 2.27 -1.67
CA ARG A 104 -7.40 2.50 -0.58
C ARG A 104 -6.90 1.19 0.02
N ASN A 105 -7.81 0.24 0.30
CA ASN A 105 -7.43 -1.06 0.86
C ASN A 105 -6.64 -1.91 -0.14
N ASP A 106 -6.95 -1.81 -1.42
CA ASP A 106 -6.17 -2.45 -2.49
C ASP A 106 -4.73 -1.92 -2.53
N GLY A 107 -4.55 -0.60 -2.40
CA GLY A 107 -3.22 0.00 -2.23
C GLY A 107 -2.49 -0.52 -0.98
N VAL A 108 -3.17 -0.57 0.17
CA VAL A 108 -2.59 -1.14 1.40
C VAL A 108 -2.11 -2.58 1.18
N LEU A 109 -2.89 -3.43 0.48
CA LEU A 109 -2.47 -4.78 0.13
C LEU A 109 -1.21 -4.80 -0.74
N CYS A 110 -1.16 -3.98 -1.79
CA CYS A 110 -0.03 -3.89 -2.71
C CYS A 110 1.29 -3.61 -1.97
N ILE A 111 1.30 -2.63 -1.06
CA ILE A 111 2.48 -2.32 -0.24
C ILE A 111 2.76 -3.41 0.77
N ALA A 112 1.75 -4.00 1.42
CA ALA A 112 1.99 -5.04 2.42
C ALA A 112 2.73 -6.25 1.82
N TYR A 113 2.30 -6.72 0.64
CA TYR A 113 3.00 -7.78 -0.07
C TYR A 113 4.41 -7.37 -0.52
N THR A 114 4.57 -6.13 -0.97
CA THR A 114 5.88 -5.57 -1.36
C THR A 114 6.85 -5.54 -0.17
N LEU A 115 6.41 -5.08 1.00
CA LEU A 115 7.20 -5.05 2.22
C LEU A 115 7.56 -6.46 2.70
N ILE A 116 6.64 -7.43 2.63
CA ILE A 116 6.96 -8.85 2.92
C ILE A 116 8.07 -9.34 1.99
N ASN A 117 7.99 -9.06 0.69
CA ASN A 117 9.01 -9.46 -0.27
C ASN A 117 10.38 -8.81 0.00
N ILE A 118 10.41 -7.55 0.47
CA ILE A 118 11.63 -6.88 0.92
C ILE A 118 12.20 -7.55 2.18
N ILE A 119 11.35 -7.86 3.17
CA ILE A 119 11.75 -8.54 4.41
C ILE A 119 12.34 -9.92 4.12
N ASP A 120 11.73 -10.65 3.19
CA ASP A 120 12.17 -11.97 2.73
C ASP A 120 13.33 -11.89 1.72
N LYS A 121 13.85 -10.69 1.44
CA LYS A 121 14.96 -10.41 0.49
C LYS A 121 14.69 -10.86 -0.94
N LYS A 122 13.42 -11.01 -1.33
CA LYS A 122 12.99 -11.34 -2.68
C LYS A 122 12.82 -10.10 -3.56
N ARG A 123 12.77 -8.92 -2.94
CA ARG A 123 12.67 -7.63 -3.63
C ARG A 123 13.61 -6.62 -3.00
N TYR A 124 14.15 -5.74 -3.83
CA TYR A 124 14.95 -4.59 -3.43
C TYR A 124 14.60 -3.41 -4.33
N ILE A 125 14.34 -2.26 -3.72
CA ILE A 125 14.05 -1.02 -4.43
C ILE A 125 15.37 -0.31 -4.67
N ALA A 126 15.80 -0.30 -5.92
CA ALA A 126 17.05 0.32 -6.32
C ALA A 126 17.04 1.84 -6.05
N LYS A 127 18.23 2.40 -5.85
CA LYS A 127 18.39 3.85 -5.74
C LYS A 127 18.01 4.47 -7.09
N LEU A 128 17.09 5.42 -7.09
CA LEU A 128 16.82 6.23 -8.27
C LEU A 128 18.08 7.07 -8.56
N TYR A 129 18.72 6.84 -9.70
CA TYR A 129 19.77 7.74 -10.19
C TYR A 129 19.09 9.02 -10.66
N ARG A 130 19.60 10.19 -10.24
CA ARG A 130 19.20 11.46 -10.86
C ARG A 130 19.56 11.35 -12.35
N GLN A 131 18.55 11.39 -13.22
CA GLN A 131 18.80 11.73 -14.61
C GLN A 131 19.36 13.15 -14.59
N LYS A 132 20.58 13.29 -15.13
CA LYS A 132 21.28 14.57 -15.24
C LYS A 132 20.58 15.48 -16.23
#